data_AF-A0A427SWG4-F1
#
_entry.id   AF-A0A427SWG4-F1
#
_cell.length_a   1.000
_cell.length_b   1.000
_cell.length_c   1.000
_cell.angle_alpha   90.00
_cell.angle_beta   90.00
_cell.angle_gamma   90.00
#
_symmetry.space_group_name_H-M   'P 1'
#
loop_
_entity.id
_entity.type
_entity.pdbx_description
1 polymer ?
#
loop_
_entity_poly.entity_id
_entity_poly.type
_entity_poly.pdbx_seq_one_letter_code
_entity_poly.pdbx_strand_id
1 'polypeptide(L)' 'MIELLGILLVVQGAGGLLNRLLGAGSPSWFVQLHLLPPSLHVAASVVMVLGGAVVLFAIRGRKGKG' A
#
# COMPACT_ATOMS: atom_id res chain seq x y z
N MET A 1 -14.08 -3.16 8.68
CA MET A 1 -14.03 -2.72 7.26
C MET A 1 -12.87 -1.75 7.01
N ILE A 2 -12.81 -0.57 7.65
CA ILE A 2 -11.73 0.41 7.40
C ILE A 2 -10.33 -0.13 7.80
N GLU A 3 -10.24 -0.91 8.87
CA GLU A 3 -8.97 -1.56 9.28
C GLU A 3 -8.44 -2.50 8.20
N LEU A 4 -9.32 -3.27 7.55
CA LEU A 4 -8.98 -4.12 6.42
C LEU A 4 -8.48 -3.30 5.23
N LEU A 5 -9.11 -2.16 4.92
CA LEU A 5 -8.63 -1.25 3.87
C LEU A 5 -7.23 -0.73 4.18
N GLY A 6 -6.95 -0.35 5.43
CA GLY A 6 -5.62 0.06 5.86
C GLY A 6 -4.57 -1.04 5.67
N ILE A 7 -4.90 -2.28 6.07
CA ILE A 7 -4.04 -3.44 5.85
C ILE A 7 -3.79 -3.66 4.36
N LEU A 8 -4.85 -3.67 3.54
CA LEU A 8 -4.73 -3.87 2.09
C LEU A 8 -3.86 -2.81 1.44
N LEU A 9 -4.00 -1.54 1.81
CA LEU A 9 -3.16 -0.45 1.32
C LEU A 9 -1.68 -0.66 1.66
N VAL A 10 -1.38 -1.05 2.91
CA VAL A 10 0.00 -1.33 3.32
C VAL A 10 0.57 -2.54 2.58
N VAL A 11 -0.18 -3.65 2.49
CA VAL A 11 0.28 -4.88 1.82
C VAL A 11 0.49 -4.63 0.32
N GLN A 12 -0.45 -3.97 -0.34
CA GLN A 12 -0.36 -3.63 -1.76
C GLN A 12 0.79 -2.67 -2.03
N GLY A 13 0.92 -1.61 -1.23
CA GLY A 13 1.98 -0.63 -1.38
C GLY A 13 3.36 -1.23 -1.09
N ALA A 14 3.54 -1.93 0.04
CA ALA A 14 4.84 -2.47 0.43
C ALA A 14 5.26 -3.58 -0.52
N GLY A 15 4.35 -4.50 -0.86
CA GLY A 15 4.62 -5.57 -1.80
C GLY A 15 4.93 -5.05 -3.21
N GLY A 16 4.16 -4.08 -3.72
CA GLY A 16 4.43 -3.48 -5.02
C GLY A 16 5.72 -2.66 -5.07
N LEU A 17 6.07 -1.97 -3.97
CA LEU A 17 7.33 -1.26 -3.84
C LEU A 17 8.51 -2.24 -3.89
N LEU A 18 8.47 -3.29 -3.07
CA LEU A 18 9.50 -4.33 -3.06
C LEU A 18 9.61 -5.03 -4.42
N ASN A 19 8.49 -5.32 -5.07
CA ASN A 19 8.47 -5.90 -6.42
C ASN A 19 9.30 -5.06 -7.41
N ARG A 20 9.13 -3.73 -7.42
CA ARG A 20 9.89 -2.85 -8.31
C ARG A 20 11.33 -2.63 -7.87
N LEU A 21 11.60 -2.49 -6.57
CA LEU A 21 12.95 -2.30 -6.05
C LEU A 21 13.82 -3.55 -6.22
N LEU A 22 13.23 -4.74 -6.18
CA LEU A 22 13.91 -6.02 -6.44
C LEU A 22 14.02 -6.34 -7.94
N GLY A 23 13.63 -5.42 -8.82
CA GLY A 23 13.78 -5.58 -10.26
C GLY A 23 12.83 -6.60 -10.89
N ALA A 24 11.71 -6.93 -10.25
CA ALA A 24 10.76 -7.88 -10.82
C ALA A 24 10.13 -7.32 -12.10
N GLY A 25 10.21 -8.11 -13.17
CA GLY A 25 9.63 -7.77 -14.48
C GLY A 25 8.10 -7.90 -14.52
N SER A 26 7.50 -8.72 -13.64
CA SER A 26 6.06 -8.95 -13.61
C SER A 26 5.36 -8.15 -12.51
N PRO A 27 4.14 -7.63 -12.76
CA PRO A 27 3.38 -6.84 -11.79
C PRO A 27 2.81 -7.64 -10.60
N SER A 28 2.98 -8.97 -10.56
CA SER A 28 2.44 -9.87 -9.51
C SER A 28 0.92 -9.72 -9.34
N TRP A 29 0.38 -9.63 -8.12
CA TRP A 29 -1.05 -9.38 -7.84
C TRP A 29 -1.31 -7.94 -7.37
N PHE A 30 -0.29 -7.07 -7.45
CA PHE A 30 -0.38 -5.70 -6.96
C PHE A 30 -1.14 -4.84 -7.96
N VAL A 31 -2.32 -4.37 -7.58
CA VAL A 31 -3.29 -3.74 -8.48
C VAL A 31 -2.71 -2.48 -9.12
N GLN A 32 -1.99 -1.66 -8.34
CA GLN A 32 -1.38 -0.43 -8.84
C GLN A 32 -0.33 -0.70 -9.93
N LEU A 33 0.30 -1.88 -9.93
CA LEU A 33 1.29 -2.25 -10.94
C LEU A 33 0.67 -2.71 -12.27
N HIS A 34 -0.64 -2.95 -12.30
CA HIS A 34 -1.40 -3.29 -13.51
C HIS A 34 -2.10 -2.07 -14.11
N LEU A 35 -2.51 -1.13 -13.27
CA LEU A 35 -3.33 0.02 -13.69
C LEU A 35 -2.52 1.27 -14.03
N LEU A 36 -1.35 1.45 -13.42
CA LEU A 36 -0.55 2.65 -13.58
C LEU A 36 0.59 2.44 -14.59
N PRO A 37 1.09 3.52 -15.21
CA PRO A 37 2.30 3.44 -16.01
C PRO A 37 3.54 3.16 -15.11
N PRO A 38 4.60 2.55 -15.68
CA PRO A 38 5.81 2.17 -14.92
C PRO A 38 6.46 3.29 -14.11
N SER A 39 6.42 4.53 -14.62
CA SER A 39 6.97 5.72 -13.95
C SER A 39 6.26 6.06 -12.64
N LEU A 40 5.00 5.66 -12.46
CA LEU A 40 4.20 5.96 -11.26
C LEU A 40 4.20 4.84 -10.22
N HIS A 41 4.72 3.65 -10.56
CA HIS A 41 4.63 2.48 -9.68
C HIS A 41 5.25 2.70 -8.30
N VAL A 42 6.45 3.30 -8.25
CA VAL A 42 7.16 3.54 -6.99
C VAL A 42 6.43 4.59 -6.16
N ALA A 43 6.07 5.72 -6.77
CA ALA A 43 5.37 6.81 -6.08
C ALA A 43 4.01 6.34 -5.54
N ALA A 44 3.21 5.65 -6.35
CA ALA A 44 1.92 5.12 -5.93
C ALA A 44 2.07 4.11 -4.78
N SER A 45 3.06 3.23 -4.86
CA SER A 45 3.34 2.25 -3.80
C SER A 45 3.71 2.92 -2.48
N VAL A 46 4.53 3.99 -2.51
CA VAL A 46 4.87 4.79 -1.32
C VAL A 46 3.62 5.45 -0.73
N VAL A 47 2.79 6.09 -1.57
CA VAL A 47 1.55 6.73 -1.12
C VAL A 47 0.60 5.72 -0.48
N MET A 48 0.48 4.53 -1.05
CA MET A 48 -0.35 3.47 -0.49
C MET A 48 0.16 2.98 0.87
N VAL A 49 1.47 2.79 1.04
CA VAL A 49 2.05 2.40 2.35
C VAL A 49 1.78 3.47 3.40
N LEU A 50 2.09 4.74 3.07
CA LEU A 50 1.92 5.85 4.01
C LEU A 50 0.43 6.05 4.35
N GLY A 51 -0.44 6.07 3.34
CA GLY A 51 -1.88 6.20 3.52
C GLY A 51 -2.48 5.05 4.35
N GLY A 52 -2.08 3.81 4.07
CA GLY A 52 -2.49 2.64 4.84
C GLY A 52 -2.03 2.71 6.30
N ALA A 53 -0.77 3.09 6.54
CA ALA A 53 -0.24 3.28 7.89
C ALA A 53 -1.03 4.35 8.66
N VAL A 54 -1.27 5.52 8.05
CA VAL A 54 -2.07 6.61 8.65
C VAL A 54 -3.46 6.11 9.05
N VAL A 55 -4.14 5.36 8.17
CA VAL A 55 -5.45 4.78 8.45
C VAL A 55 -5.40 3.83 9.66
N LEU A 56 -4.40 2.95 9.72
CA LEU A 56 -4.27 1.97 10.80
C LEU A 56 -3.97 2.64 12.14
N PHE A 57 -3.05 3.62 12.17
CA PHE A 57 -2.76 4.38 13.39
C PHE A 57 -3.96 5.21 13.86
N ALA A 58 -4.72 5.82 12.95
CA ALA A 58 -5.94 6.55 13.28
C ALA A 58 -7.03 5.64 13.87
N ILE A 59 -7.17 4.41 13.37
CA ILE A 59 -8.10 3.43 13.94
C ILE A 59 -7.66 3.02 15.35
N ARG A 60 -6.37 2.74 15.54
CA ARG A 60 -5.84 2.33 16.84
C ARG A 60 -5.98 3.43 17.89
N GLY A 61 -5.71 4.69 17.52
CA GLY A 61 -5.91 5.84 18.40
C GLY A 61 -7.38 6.07 18.80
N ARG A 62 -8.34 5.70 17.95
CA ARG A 62 -9.77 5.74 18.30
C ARG A 62 -10.17 4.60 19.22
N LYS A 63 -9.68 3.38 18.97
CA LYS A 63 -9.97 2.20 19.83
C LYS A 63 -9.41 2.37 21.26
N GLY A 64 -8.29 3.07 21.45
CA GLY A 64 -7.71 3.32 22.77
C GLY A 64 -8.32 4.46 23.59
N LYS A 65 -9.31 5.18 23.03
CA LYS A 65 -10.01 6.30 23.68
C LYS A 65 -11.47 5.99 24.05
N GLY A 66 -11.91 4.75 23.79
CA GLY A 66 -13.27 4.28 24.08
C GLY A 66 -13.29 3.32 25.26
#